data_AF-A0A392T6X0-F1
#
_entry.id   AF-A0A392T6X0-F1
#
_cell.length_a   1.000
_cell.length_b   1.000
_cell.length_c   1.000
_cell.angle_alpha   90.00
_cell.angle_beta   90.00
_cell.angle_gamma   90.00
#
_symmetry.space_group_name_H-M   'P 1'
#
loop_
_entity.id
_entity.type
_entity.pdbx_description
1 polymer ?
#
loop_
_entity_poly.entity_id
_entity_poly.type
_entity_poly.pdbx_seq_one_letter_code
_entity_poly.pdbx_strand_id
1 'polypeptide(L)' 'MANFDFHRILVDQGSSCDVMYSGLFKTLQLTEKNLVPYIGLDLQGFNGSTTKPWGYVDLIVTFGEDKTMK' A
#
# COMPACT_ATOMS: atom_id res chain seq x y z
N MET A 1 9.42 -15.77 -7.67
CA MET A 1 8.82 -14.42 -7.76
C MET A 1 7.32 -14.61 -7.62
N ALA A 2 6.71 -14.14 -6.54
CA ALA A 2 5.25 -14.22 -6.41
C ALA A 2 4.66 -12.99 -7.09
N ASN A 3 4.24 -13.14 -8.35
CA ASN A 3 3.42 -12.13 -9.03
C ASN A 3 2.03 -12.21 -8.42
N PHE A 4 1.69 -11.26 -7.56
CA PHE A 4 0.32 -11.07 -7.13
C PHE A 4 -0.35 -10.10 -8.10
N ASP A 5 -1.35 -10.59 -8.84
CA ASP A 5 -2.20 -9.74 -9.66
C ASP A 5 -3.23 -9.04 -8.77
N PHE A 6 -3.07 -7.73 -8.61
CA PHE A 6 -4.08 -6.88 -7.99
C PHE A 6 -4.94 -6.25 -9.07
N HIS A 7 -6.25 -6.34 -8.89
CA HIS A 7 -7.18 -5.91 -9.91
C HIS A 7 -7.38 -4.39 -9.94
N ARG A 8 -7.08 -3.68 -8.84
CA ARG A 8 -7.38 -2.23 -8.69
C ARG A 8 -6.40 -1.54 -7.73
N ILE A 9 -5.84 -0.42 -8.18
CA ILE A 9 -5.19 0.60 -7.35
C ILE A 9 -6.06 1.85 -7.45
N LEU A 10 -6.34 2.49 -6.32
CA LEU A 10 -7.03 3.78 -6.29
C LEU A 10 -5.98 4.89 -6.39
N VAL A 11 -6.06 5.71 -7.43
CA VAL A 11 -5.20 6.89 -7.57
C VAL A 11 -5.95 8.09 -7.00
N ASP A 12 -5.52 8.56 -5.84
CA ASP A 12 -6.07 9.73 -5.16
C ASP A 12 -5.05 10.87 -5.17
N GLN A 13 -5.31 11.91 -5.97
CA GLN A 13 -4.46 13.11 -6.04
C GLN A 13 -4.59 14.02 -4.82
N GLY A 14 -5.62 13.85 -4.00
CA GLY A 14 -5.81 14.60 -2.76
C GLY A 14 -5.03 14.03 -1.57
N SER A 15 -4.48 12.83 -1.70
CA SER A 15 -3.67 12.20 -0.65
C SER A 15 -2.23 12.70 -0.68
N SER A 16 -1.65 12.92 0.50
CA SER A 16 -0.24 13.31 0.64
C SER A 16 0.74 12.14 0.55
N CYS A 17 0.24 10.90 0.63
CA CYS A 17 1.05 9.68 0.63
C CYS A 17 0.25 8.48 0.11
N ASP A 18 0.97 7.48 -0.38
CA ASP A 18 0.38 6.18 -0.73
C ASP A 18 0.03 5.40 0.54
N VAL A 19 -1.18 4.82 0.58
CA VAL A 19 -1.68 4.07 1.73
C VAL A 19 -2.05 2.65 1.31
N MET A 20 -1.51 1.68 2.04
CA MET A 20 -1.90 0.28 1.92
C MET A 20 -2.82 -0.12 3.07
N TYR A 21 -3.98 -0.68 2.73
CA TYR A 21 -4.86 -1.28 3.73
C TYR A 21 -4.32 -2.62 4.23
N SER A 22 -4.57 -2.91 5.51
CA SER A 22 -4.13 -4.16 6.16
C SER A 22 -4.64 -5.44 5.47
N GLY A 23 -5.79 -5.38 4.79
CA GLY A 23 -6.30 -6.49 3.98
C GLY A 23 -5.35 -6.84 2.84
N LEU A 24 -4.91 -5.83 2.08
CA LEU A 24 -3.95 -6.00 0.98
C LEU A 24 -2.58 -6.48 1.49
N PHE A 25 -2.10 -5.90 2.59
CA PHE A 25 -0.86 -6.32 3.25
C PHE A 25 -0.84 -7.83 3.54
N LYS A 26 -1.96 -8.35 4.09
CA LYS A 26 -2.11 -9.79 4.37
C LYS A 26 -2.24 -10.62 3.10
N THR A 27 -2.96 -10.14 2.08
CA THR A 27 -3.08 -10.83 0.78
C THR A 27 -1.73 -10.97 0.08
N LEU A 28 -0.88 -9.96 0.18
CA LEU A 28 0.52 -9.98 -0.28
C LEU A 28 1.43 -10.91 0.54
N GLN A 29 0.91 -11.52 1.61
CA GLN A 29 1.66 -12.35 2.56
C GLN A 29 2.84 -11.60 3.21
N LEU A 30 2.71 -10.27 3.32
CA LEU A 30 3.65 -9.46 4.06
C LEU A 30 3.44 -9.67 5.56
N THR A 31 4.53 -9.54 6.31
CA THR A 31 4.55 -9.70 7.76
C THR A 31 5.16 -8.46 8.40
N GLU A 32 5.00 -8.31 9.71
CA GLU A 32 5.59 -7.17 10.44
C GLU A 32 7.11 -7.05 10.26
N LYS A 33 7.80 -8.15 9.92
CA LYS A 33 9.24 -8.14 9.60
C LYS A 33 9.57 -7.39 8.31
N ASN A 34 8.58 -7.25 7.42
CA ASN A 34 8.70 -6.47 6.19
C ASN A 34 8.41 -4.98 6.42
N LEU A 35 7.92 -4.61 7.60
CA LEU A 35 7.63 -3.23 7.94
C LEU A 35 8.86 -2.53 8.50
N VAL A 36 9.11 -1.33 8.00
CA VAL A 36 9.95 -0.35 8.68
C VAL A 36 9.09 0.36 9.73
N PRO A 37 9.54 0.49 10.98
CA PRO A 37 8.79 1.19 12.02
C PRO A 37 8.41 2.61 11.62
N TYR A 38 7.15 2.97 11.82
CA TYR A 38 6.66 4.32 11.56
C TYR A 38 7.04 5.25 12.71
N ILE A 39 7.88 6.25 12.43
CA ILE A 39 8.24 7.32 13.37
C ILE A 39 7.72 8.63 12.78
N GLY A 40 6.47 8.96 13.07
CA GLY A 40 5.80 10.15 12.54
C GLY A 40 4.47 10.43 13.25
N LEU A 41 3.69 11.36 12.70
CA LEU A 41 2.36 11.70 13.19
C LEU A 41 1.30 10.71 12.69
N ASP A 42 0.20 10.58 13.42
CA ASP A 42 -0.93 9.79 12.93
C ASP A 42 -1.48 10.38 11.62
N LEU A 43 -1.95 9.51 10.72
CA LEU A 43 -2.60 9.94 9.50
C LEU A 43 -3.99 10.48 9.82
N GLN A 44 -4.32 11.65 9.30
CA GLN A 44 -5.64 12.25 9.46
C GLN A 44 -6.49 11.99 8.21
N GLY A 45 -7.66 11.38 8.40
CA GLY A 45 -8.66 11.19 7.35
C GLY A 45 -9.54 12.41 7.15
N PHE A 46 -10.31 12.42 6.06
CA PHE A 46 -11.19 13.54 5.67
C PHE A 46 -12.27 13.90 6.70
N ASN A 47 -12.68 12.94 7.53
CA ASN A 47 -13.63 13.17 8.63
C ASN A 47 -12.96 13.69 9.92
N GLY A 48 -11.66 14.04 9.86
CA GLY A 48 -10.86 14.48 10.98
C GLY A 48 -10.39 13.36 11.91
N SER A 49 -10.78 12.10 11.68
CA SER A 49 -10.28 10.97 12.47
C SER A 49 -8.81 10.71 12.20
N THR A 50 -8.09 10.22 13.21
CA THR A 50 -6.68 9.87 13.09
C THR A 50 -6.48 8.37 13.15
N THR A 51 -5.46 7.87 12.48
CA THR A 51 -5.06 6.45 12.52
C THR A 51 -3.55 6.34 12.52
N LYS A 52 -3.03 5.55 13.46
CA LYS A 52 -1.61 5.25 13.54
C LYS A 52 -1.22 4.18 12.51
N PRO A 53 -0.29 4.47 11.58
CA PRO A 53 0.22 3.46 10.65
C PRO A 53 0.96 2.34 11.39
N TRP A 54 0.91 1.12 10.85
CA TRP A 54 1.69 0.00 11.37
C TRP A 54 3.18 0.16 11.05
N GLY A 55 3.50 0.78 9.92
CA GLY A 55 4.85 0.89 9.40
C GLY A 55 4.85 1.32 7.94
N TYR A 56 6.03 1.33 7.34
CA TYR A 56 6.23 1.52 5.91
C TYR A 56 6.67 0.20 5.26
N VAL A 57 6.35 0.04 3.98
CA VAL A 57 6.86 -1.06 3.15
C VAL A 57 7.17 -0.53 1.76
N ASP A 58 8.33 -0.89 1.22
CA ASP A 58 8.69 -0.58 -0.16
C ASP A 58 8.20 -1.70 -1.07
N LEU A 59 7.40 -1.33 -2.08
CA LEU A 59 6.85 -2.27 -3.04
C LEU A 59 7.07 -1.75 -4.45
N ILE A 60 7.51 -2.64 -5.33
CA ILE A 60 7.58 -2.35 -6.76
C ILE A 60 6.18 -2.56 -7.33
N VAL A 61 5.58 -1.47 -7.83
CA VAL A 61 4.26 -1.48 -8.45
C VAL A 61 4.41 -1.09 -9.92
N THR A 62 3.89 -1.93 -10.80
CA THR A 62 3.88 -1.67 -12.25
C THR A 62 2.45 -1.41 -12.71
N PHE A 63 2.24 -0.31 -13.43
CA PHE A 63 0.94 0.02 -14.03
C PHE A 63 0.94 -0.31 -15.52
N GLY A 64 -0.11 -0.97 -15.99
CA GLY A 64 -0.31 -1.33 -17.39
C GLY A 64 -0.80 -2.76 -17.55
N GLU A 65 -1.48 -3.05 -18.66
CA GLU A 65 -1.73 -4.44 -19.04
C GLU A 65 -0.39 -5.12 -19.35
N ASP A 66 -0.27 -6.36 -18.91
CA ASP A 66 0.70 -7.30 -19.42
C ASP A 66 0.48 -7.36 -20.94
N LYS A 67 1.26 -6.60 -21.72
CA LYS A 67 1.38 -6.86 -23.14
C LYS A 67 2.06 -8.20 -23.23
N THR A 68 1.25 -9.26 -23.15
CA THR A 68 1.61 -10.61 -23.52
C THR A 68 2.50 -10.49 -24.75
N MET A 69 3.79 -10.70 -24.52
CA MET A 69 4.77 -10.76 -25.58
C MET A 69 4.34 -12.00 -26.37
N LYS A 70 3.80 -11.77 -27.57
CA LYS A 70 3.47 -12.85 -28.50
C LYS A 70 4.68 -13.72 -28.76
#